data_AF-A0A7X4FLJ2-F1
#
_entry.id   AF-A0A7X4FLJ2-F1
#
_cell.length_a   1.000
_cell.length_b   1.000
_cell.length_c   1.000
_cell.angle_alpha   90.00
_cell.angle_beta   90.00
_cell.angle_gamma   90.00
#
_symmetry.space_group_name_H-M   'P 1'
#
loop_
_entity.id
_entity.type
_entity.pdbx_description
1 polymer ?
#
loop_
_entity_poly.entity_id
_entity_poly.type
_entity_poly.pdbx_seq_one_letter_code
_entity_poly.pdbx_strand_id
1 'polypeptide(L)'
;MIKTRTLLTIPVVGLLVLAGVFSNALADCPLPPGVTPPADPRVTAQQVEDGSASLEEFALAARDFFRSESRGQPTLERAAYIGCLTRQDDGIWRSGSTYIVSLTPDGRVFIHAKDMSLSGRLLNPVIYGAILSGLGVSMSDLANLVSPDPAVAAQAFGAVMSTLIQEPDGAFDATTPIPDLSPGIPGASGYAGVYFSLGFQSPIVVLAGFDLNETHLTEEDIDYGDPSVTAKDVVDRETLKAFVTQAMIYFRAAYETGGISAISKVRIAFRDPNGPWRHGSVYLYILDRTSNTILLHGAFPNRFELQPLVATVRDVVSGHLVLPQVIEAAASSPEGGFVEYYFDDPTDDTDRADIPKVGYAREFTGEIQRPDGSVVPTHYVIGSGFYGRAPDDVVSTDHRTQVEATVSGDAIEGLTVAFARSIAGQQPNYAYSAVTDANGSLSLTISSANGVSGYYMARARNADGETVGQWHSIPLNRNQRQVLELTLGGGMKVVRVEPLTASKPVVVSEPVAVSETVPEVSGLAPNFPNPFNSATLITYHLSSPGPVQLVIYNVLGQPVRTLVDQSQAAGSYQIRWDVLDQRGVSLSTGIYIARLSYPGGVQTQRLLYLK
;
A
#
# COMPACT_ATOMS: atom_id res chain seq x y z
N MET A 1 52.28 20.47 57.79
CA MET A 1 52.91 20.08 56.50
C MET A 1 51.82 19.45 55.65
N ILE A 2 51.24 20.17 54.68
CA ILE A 2 51.52 20.01 53.21
C ILE A 2 51.15 18.57 52.77
N LYS A 3 50.18 18.29 51.88
CA LYS A 3 49.56 19.10 50.82
C LYS A 3 48.40 18.34 50.13
N THR A 4 47.35 19.10 49.72
CA THR A 4 46.58 19.06 48.45
C THR A 4 45.95 17.74 47.94
N ARG A 5 44.78 17.66 47.29
CA ARG A 5 43.63 18.52 46.83
C ARG A 5 42.89 17.55 45.86
N THR A 6 41.57 17.40 45.70
CA THR A 6 40.55 18.37 45.32
C THR A 6 39.28 17.59 44.98
N LEU A 7 38.22 17.86 45.76
CA LEU A 7 36.83 18.20 45.36
C LEU A 7 35.97 17.24 44.50
N LEU A 8 34.66 17.13 44.72
CA LEU A 8 33.75 17.46 45.84
C LEU A 8 32.33 17.00 45.41
N THR A 9 31.58 16.44 46.38
CA THR A 9 30.13 16.60 46.70
C THR A 9 29.04 16.39 45.61
N ILE A 10 28.05 15.46 45.72
CA ILE A 10 27.01 15.16 46.77
C ILE A 10 25.88 16.22 46.77
N PRO A 11 24.57 15.96 47.04
CA PRO A 11 23.65 14.80 46.84
C PRO A 11 22.15 15.18 46.50
N VAL A 12 21.33 14.26 45.95
CA VAL A 12 20.15 13.50 46.53
C VAL A 12 18.89 14.29 47.03
N VAL A 13 17.72 13.73 46.62
CA VAL A 13 16.31 13.79 47.12
C VAL A 13 15.47 14.95 46.54
N GLY A 14 14.28 14.81 45.94
CA GLY A 14 13.33 13.71 45.68
C GLY A 14 11.96 14.31 45.29
N LEU A 15 11.14 13.56 44.53
CA LEU A 15 9.70 13.76 44.25
C LEU A 15 9.22 15.04 43.52
N LEU A 16 8.82 14.87 42.24
CA LEU A 16 7.45 15.09 41.73
C LEU A 16 7.43 14.82 40.22
N VAL A 17 6.99 13.62 39.85
CA VAL A 17 6.56 13.29 38.50
C VAL A 17 5.14 13.83 38.35
N LEU A 18 5.02 15.03 37.80
CA LEU A 18 3.84 15.50 37.06
C LEU A 18 4.24 15.29 35.59
N ALA A 19 3.79 14.27 34.86
CA ALA A 19 2.42 14.07 34.42
C ALA A 19 1.78 15.39 33.93
N GLY A 20 2.44 16.01 32.94
CA GLY A 20 1.81 16.93 31.99
C GLY A 20 1.61 16.18 30.67
N VAL A 21 0.38 16.17 30.20
CA VAL A 21 -0.16 15.31 29.14
C VAL A 21 0.50 15.58 27.79
N PHE A 22 1.33 14.65 27.34
CA PHE A 22 1.42 14.25 25.93
C PHE A 22 1.43 12.73 25.91
N SER A 23 0.23 12.16 26.07
CA SER A 23 0.00 10.74 25.88
C SER A 23 -0.23 10.50 24.39
N ASN A 24 0.66 9.75 23.75
CA ASN A 24 0.53 9.16 22.39
C ASN A 24 0.52 10.09 21.16
N ALA A 25 1.54 10.93 20.95
CA ALA A 25 1.69 11.71 19.69
C ALA A 25 3.05 11.51 18.96
N LEU A 26 3.75 10.41 19.21
CA LEU A 26 5.02 10.06 18.54
C LEU A 26 4.88 8.90 17.51
N ALA A 27 3.70 8.71 16.91
CA ALA A 27 3.41 7.50 16.12
C ALA A 27 3.52 7.61 14.58
N ASP A 28 3.40 8.79 13.93
CA ASP A 28 3.06 8.76 12.49
C ASP A 28 4.15 9.23 11.49
N CYS A 29 5.18 9.97 11.90
CA CYS A 29 6.26 10.39 11.01
C CYS A 29 7.61 9.79 11.46
N PRO A 30 8.07 8.68 10.85
CA PRO A 30 9.35 8.07 11.21
C PRO A 30 10.51 9.01 10.88
N LEU A 31 11.33 9.35 11.89
CA LEU A 31 12.55 10.12 11.68
C LEU A 31 13.56 9.28 10.88
N PRO A 32 14.00 9.74 9.69
CA PRO A 32 14.97 8.97 8.90
C PRO A 32 16.34 8.87 9.61
N PRO A 33 17.08 7.76 9.44
CA PRO A 33 18.41 7.61 10.05
C PRO A 33 19.35 8.76 9.64
N GLY A 34 20.04 9.35 10.62
CA GLY A 34 20.99 10.45 10.37
C GLY A 34 20.35 11.82 10.16
N VAL A 35 19.01 11.92 10.13
CA VAL A 35 18.29 13.20 10.11
C VAL A 35 18.02 13.63 11.56
N THR A 36 18.36 14.88 11.88
CA THR A 36 17.97 15.49 13.17
C THR A 36 16.57 16.10 13.05
N PRO A 37 15.72 16.02 14.09
CA PRO A 37 14.46 16.73 14.11
C PRO A 37 14.69 18.25 13.93
N PRO A 38 13.81 18.95 13.20
CA PRO A 38 13.86 20.40 13.13
C PRO A 38 13.52 20.98 14.51
N ALA A 39 13.90 22.24 14.74
CA ALA A 39 13.47 22.93 15.94
C ALA A 39 11.96 23.16 15.89
N ASP A 40 11.29 23.03 17.04
CA ASP A 40 9.87 23.34 17.13
C ASP A 40 9.63 24.81 16.76
N PRO A 41 8.60 25.10 15.94
CA PRO A 41 8.25 26.48 15.65
C PRO A 41 7.64 27.14 16.88
N ARG A 42 7.59 28.47 16.82
CA ARG A 42 7.07 29.28 17.93
C ARG A 42 5.55 29.17 18.11
N VAL A 43 4.84 28.83 17.04
CA VAL A 43 3.37 28.79 16.99
C VAL A 43 2.94 27.53 16.25
N THR A 44 1.91 26.88 16.79
CA THR A 44 1.31 25.65 16.27
C THR A 44 -0.16 25.88 15.89
N ALA A 45 -0.73 24.98 15.09
CA ALA A 45 -2.13 25.03 14.71
C ALA A 45 -3.07 24.95 15.93
N GLN A 46 -2.73 24.14 16.92
CA GLN A 46 -3.51 24.00 18.16
C GLN A 46 -3.59 25.30 18.96
N GLN A 47 -2.53 26.12 18.94
CA GLN A 47 -2.52 27.43 19.61
C GLN A 47 -3.42 28.46 18.91
N VAL A 48 -3.69 28.30 17.62
CA VAL A 48 -4.69 29.12 16.93
C VAL A 48 -6.09 28.67 17.32
N GLU A 49 -6.34 27.37 17.34
CA GLU A 49 -7.63 26.78 17.74
C GLU A 49 -8.03 27.12 19.19
N ASP A 50 -7.06 27.19 20.11
CA ASP A 50 -7.31 27.57 21.51
C ASP A 50 -7.28 29.10 21.76
N GLY A 51 -6.99 29.89 20.71
CA GLY A 51 -6.94 31.35 20.74
C GLY A 51 -5.72 31.95 21.44
N SER A 52 -4.70 31.14 21.78
CA SER A 52 -3.44 31.63 22.36
C SER A 52 -2.46 32.21 21.34
N ALA A 53 -2.69 32.00 20.05
CA ALA A 53 -2.00 32.64 18.95
C ALA A 53 -2.97 33.09 17.84
N SER A 54 -2.59 34.12 17.10
CA SER A 54 -3.33 34.57 15.92
C SER A 54 -2.99 33.74 14.67
N LEU A 55 -3.87 33.80 13.69
CA LEU A 55 -3.66 33.19 12.38
C LEU A 55 -2.43 33.75 11.65
N GLU A 56 -2.20 35.07 11.78
CA GLU A 56 -1.02 35.75 11.25
C GLU A 56 0.25 35.17 11.86
N GLU A 57 0.33 35.08 13.19
CA GLU A 57 1.51 34.51 13.87
C GLU A 57 1.78 33.07 13.44
N PHE A 58 0.73 32.27 13.23
CA PHE A 58 0.85 30.89 12.73
C PHE A 58 1.38 30.81 11.30
N ALA A 59 0.81 31.60 10.37
CA ALA A 59 1.26 31.63 8.98
C ALA A 59 2.71 32.12 8.85
N LEU A 60 3.09 33.13 9.63
CA LEU A 60 4.46 33.64 9.66
C LEU A 60 5.45 32.66 10.32
N ALA A 61 5.02 31.95 11.38
CA ALA A 61 5.82 30.88 11.98
C ALA A 61 6.07 29.74 10.97
N ALA A 62 5.06 29.37 10.18
CA ALA A 62 5.19 28.39 9.10
C ALA A 62 6.19 28.87 8.04
N ARG A 63 6.01 30.08 7.51
CA ARG A 63 6.95 30.70 6.55
C ARG A 63 8.39 30.66 7.07
N ASP A 64 8.62 31.12 8.30
CA ASP A 64 9.96 31.21 8.87
C ASP A 64 10.59 29.84 9.09
N PHE A 65 9.79 28.86 9.51
CA PHE A 65 10.20 27.47 9.62
C PHE A 65 10.68 26.92 8.26
N PHE A 66 9.82 26.93 7.23
CA PHE A 66 10.19 26.37 5.91
C PHE A 66 11.34 27.12 5.26
N ARG A 67 11.44 28.44 5.48
CA ARG A 67 12.58 29.25 5.03
C ARG A 67 13.88 28.82 5.70
N SER A 68 13.86 28.56 7.00
CA SER A 68 15.04 28.11 7.73
C SER A 68 15.49 26.73 7.23
N GLU A 69 14.53 25.83 7.03
CA GLU A 69 14.77 24.47 6.54
C GLU A 69 15.26 24.47 5.08
N SER A 70 14.79 25.38 4.23
CA SER A 70 15.25 25.50 2.84
C SER A 70 16.69 26.03 2.72
N ARG A 71 17.14 26.87 3.66
CA ARG A 71 18.48 27.47 3.66
C ARG A 71 19.57 26.53 4.18
N GLY A 72 19.21 25.51 4.96
CA GLY A 72 20.16 24.56 5.55
C GLY A 72 20.78 23.53 4.58
N GLN A 73 20.53 23.64 3.27
CA GLN A 73 20.74 22.55 2.29
C GLN A 73 20.21 21.21 2.83
N PRO A 74 18.89 21.09 3.03
CA PRO A 74 18.31 19.89 3.62
C PRO A 74 18.62 18.69 2.73
N THR A 75 19.00 17.57 3.34
CA THR A 75 19.03 16.30 2.61
C THR A 75 17.62 15.98 2.11
N LEU A 76 17.51 15.20 1.04
CA LEU A 76 16.20 14.87 0.47
C LEU A 76 15.32 14.14 1.50
N GLU A 77 15.92 13.34 2.39
CA GLU A 77 15.26 12.67 3.51
C GLU A 77 14.74 13.67 4.56
N ARG A 78 15.45 14.78 4.79
CA ARG A 78 14.99 15.85 5.68
C ARG A 78 13.77 16.56 5.10
N ALA A 79 13.78 16.86 3.80
CA ALA A 79 12.64 17.47 3.12
C ALA A 79 11.39 16.57 3.18
N ALA A 80 11.57 15.26 3.00
CA ALA A 80 10.51 14.26 3.16
C ALA A 80 9.91 14.24 4.56
N TYR A 81 10.77 14.18 5.58
CA TYR A 81 10.34 14.19 6.97
C TYR A 81 9.53 15.44 7.32
N ILE A 82 9.97 16.61 6.86
CA ILE A 82 9.22 17.88 7.02
C ILE A 82 7.86 17.83 6.31
N GLY A 83 7.81 17.23 5.12
CA GLY A 83 6.56 16.99 4.40
C GLY A 83 5.57 16.14 5.19
N CYS A 84 6.06 15.08 5.84
CA CYS A 84 5.26 14.26 6.75
C CYS A 84 4.76 15.07 7.96
N LEU A 85 5.64 15.80 8.64
CA LEU A 85 5.29 16.63 9.80
C LEU A 85 4.21 17.68 9.49
N THR A 86 4.24 18.22 8.27
CA THR A 86 3.24 19.18 7.78
C THR A 86 1.83 18.58 7.75
N ARG A 87 1.72 17.26 7.59
CA ARG A 87 0.47 16.54 7.40
C ARG A 87 -0.04 15.83 8.64
N GLN A 88 0.75 15.78 9.70
CA GLN A 88 0.41 15.07 10.94
C GLN A 88 -0.87 15.65 11.55
N ASP A 89 -1.85 14.78 11.81
CA ASP A 89 -3.09 15.14 12.50
C ASP A 89 -2.77 15.54 13.95
N ASP A 90 -3.39 16.63 14.41
CA ASP A 90 -3.09 17.29 15.69
C ASP A 90 -1.59 17.56 15.89
N GLY A 91 -0.89 17.79 14.78
CA GLY A 91 0.51 18.14 14.73
C GLY A 91 0.75 19.65 14.75
N ILE A 92 2.01 20.01 14.53
CA ILE A 92 2.47 21.40 14.54
C ILE A 92 1.70 22.27 13.54
N TRP A 93 1.48 21.76 12.33
CA TRP A 93 0.97 22.52 11.19
C TRP A 93 -0.48 22.21 10.84
N ARG A 94 -1.14 21.35 11.62
CA ARG A 94 -2.53 20.93 11.39
C ARG A 94 -3.19 20.50 12.70
N SER A 95 -4.30 21.12 13.03
CA SER A 95 -5.15 20.79 14.17
C SER A 95 -6.57 21.27 13.87
N GLY A 96 -7.56 20.37 13.92
CA GLY A 96 -8.95 20.72 13.64
C GLY A 96 -9.14 21.43 12.28
N SER A 97 -9.60 22.67 12.32
CA SER A 97 -9.84 23.51 11.13
C SER A 97 -8.64 24.35 10.70
N THR A 98 -7.63 24.47 11.57
CA THR A 98 -6.43 25.24 11.33
C THR A 98 -5.35 24.36 10.72
N TYR A 99 -4.92 24.73 9.53
CA TYR A 99 -3.82 24.06 8.85
C TYR A 99 -3.18 24.96 7.81
N ILE A 100 -1.98 24.59 7.36
CA ILE A 100 -1.29 25.30 6.28
C ILE A 100 -1.53 24.68 4.91
N VAL A 101 -1.50 25.52 3.89
CA VAL A 101 -1.35 25.13 2.49
C VAL A 101 -0.16 25.88 1.93
N SER A 102 0.63 25.24 1.07
CA SER A 102 1.66 25.93 0.30
C SER A 102 1.29 25.95 -1.18
N LEU A 103 1.52 27.06 -1.87
CA LEU A 103 1.28 27.24 -3.29
C LEU A 103 2.58 27.51 -4.05
N THR A 104 2.61 27.10 -5.30
CA THR A 104 3.59 27.57 -6.29
C THR A 104 3.25 29.00 -6.75
N PRO A 105 4.18 29.74 -7.38
CA PRO A 105 3.94 31.11 -7.84
C PRO A 105 2.92 31.25 -8.98
N ASP A 106 2.57 30.16 -9.65
CA ASP A 106 1.46 30.11 -10.60
C ASP A 106 0.11 29.79 -9.93
N GLY A 107 0.07 29.64 -8.60
CA GLY A 107 -1.16 29.45 -7.83
C GLY A 107 -1.61 28.00 -7.71
N ARG A 108 -0.74 27.02 -7.96
CA ARG A 108 -1.06 25.60 -7.77
C ARG A 108 -0.83 25.19 -6.33
N VAL A 109 -1.73 24.35 -5.81
CA VAL A 109 -1.56 23.72 -4.51
C VAL A 109 -0.34 22.81 -4.56
N PHE A 110 0.71 23.16 -3.82
CA PHE A 110 1.92 22.34 -3.73
C PHE A 110 1.76 21.26 -2.64
N ILE A 111 1.57 21.68 -1.39
CA ILE A 111 1.33 20.82 -0.24
C ILE A 111 0.05 21.30 0.44
N HIS A 112 -0.85 20.37 0.70
CA HIS A 112 -2.05 20.61 1.49
C HIS A 112 -1.97 19.76 2.75
N ALA A 113 -1.87 20.38 3.92
CA ALA A 113 -1.68 19.67 5.18
C ALA A 113 -2.84 18.70 5.49
N LYS A 114 -4.07 19.09 5.14
CA LYS A 114 -5.29 18.27 5.32
C LYS A 114 -5.54 17.27 4.18
N ASP A 115 -5.65 17.72 2.93
CA ASP A 115 -6.01 16.89 1.78
C ASP A 115 -5.05 16.99 0.57
N MET A 116 -4.11 16.04 0.47
CA MET A 116 -3.17 15.91 -0.66
C MET A 116 -3.84 15.60 -1.99
N SER A 117 -5.12 15.15 -2.01
CA SER A 117 -5.81 14.92 -3.29
C SER A 117 -5.87 16.20 -4.14
N LEU A 118 -5.86 17.37 -3.47
CA LEU A 118 -5.89 18.69 -4.08
C LEU A 118 -4.52 19.16 -4.60
N SER A 119 -3.41 18.49 -4.23
CA SER A 119 -2.07 18.85 -4.72
C SER A 119 -1.98 18.79 -6.24
N GLY A 120 -1.34 19.81 -6.81
CA GLY A 120 -1.16 20.06 -8.23
C GLY A 120 -2.23 20.95 -8.86
N ARG A 121 -3.42 21.02 -8.27
CA ARG A 121 -4.59 21.74 -8.79
C ARG A 121 -4.38 23.26 -8.68
N LEU A 122 -4.81 23.98 -9.70
CA LEU A 122 -4.79 25.43 -9.75
C LEU A 122 -5.91 26.03 -8.88
N LEU A 123 -5.56 27.01 -8.06
CA LEU A 123 -6.54 27.76 -7.27
C LEU A 123 -7.46 28.59 -8.17
N ASN A 124 -8.68 28.85 -7.71
CA ASN A 124 -9.59 29.78 -8.37
C ASN A 124 -8.89 31.15 -8.56
N PRO A 125 -8.93 31.76 -9.77
CA PRO A 125 -8.21 33.01 -10.05
C PRO A 125 -8.60 34.18 -9.16
N VAL A 126 -9.84 34.20 -8.66
CA VAL A 126 -10.34 35.24 -7.74
C VAL A 126 -9.64 35.11 -6.39
N ILE A 127 -9.54 33.90 -5.86
CA ILE A 127 -8.85 33.64 -4.59
C ILE A 127 -7.36 33.93 -4.75
N TYR A 128 -6.74 33.45 -5.83
CA TYR A 128 -5.33 33.68 -6.07
C TYR A 128 -5.00 35.16 -6.29
N GLY A 129 -5.86 35.89 -7.00
CA GLY A 129 -5.75 37.33 -7.15
C GLY A 129 -5.84 38.09 -5.83
N ALA A 130 -6.74 37.68 -4.92
CA ALA A 130 -6.82 38.24 -3.57
C ALA A 130 -5.55 37.98 -2.75
N ILE A 131 -5.00 36.77 -2.82
CA ILE A 131 -3.72 36.40 -2.18
C ILE A 131 -2.59 37.30 -2.71
N LEU A 132 -2.43 37.38 -4.04
CA LEU A 132 -1.39 38.20 -4.65
C LEU A 132 -1.55 39.70 -4.32
N SER A 133 -2.78 40.20 -4.27
CA SER A 133 -3.07 41.57 -3.83
C SER A 133 -2.65 41.80 -2.38
N GLY A 134 -2.97 40.87 -1.48
CA GLY A 134 -2.52 40.90 -0.08
C GLY A 134 -1.00 40.87 0.07
N LEU A 135 -0.30 40.21 -0.87
CA LEU A 135 1.16 40.17 -0.97
C LEU A 135 1.78 41.39 -1.68
N GLY A 136 0.97 42.39 -2.06
CA GLY A 136 1.43 43.66 -2.62
C GLY A 136 1.58 43.69 -4.15
N VAL A 137 1.06 42.70 -4.88
CA VAL A 137 1.01 42.75 -6.36
C VAL A 137 0.00 43.82 -6.80
N SER A 138 0.39 44.64 -7.79
CA SER A 138 -0.44 45.75 -8.25
C SER A 138 -1.71 45.28 -8.97
N MET A 139 -2.81 46.04 -8.85
CA MET A 139 -4.06 45.73 -9.56
C MET A 139 -3.89 45.70 -11.09
N SER A 140 -2.98 46.50 -11.64
CA SER A 140 -2.65 46.46 -13.07
C SER A 140 -1.98 45.14 -13.47
N ASP A 141 -1.05 44.65 -12.67
CA ASP A 141 -0.38 43.36 -12.96
C ASP A 141 -1.37 42.20 -12.80
N LEU A 142 -2.23 42.24 -11.78
CA LEU A 142 -3.29 41.24 -11.59
C LEU A 142 -4.25 41.17 -12.77
N ALA A 143 -4.72 42.33 -13.26
CA ALA A 143 -5.59 42.38 -14.44
C ALA A 143 -4.88 41.85 -15.70
N ASN A 144 -3.57 42.06 -15.81
CA ASN A 144 -2.78 41.63 -16.95
C ASN A 144 -2.42 40.14 -16.93
N LEU A 145 -2.47 39.44 -15.78
CA LEU A 145 -2.22 38.00 -15.68
C LEU A 145 -3.19 37.16 -16.51
N VAL A 146 -4.43 37.63 -16.66
CA VAL A 146 -5.48 36.97 -17.44
C VAL A 146 -5.61 37.56 -18.86
N SER A 147 -4.66 38.37 -19.28
CA SER A 147 -4.66 38.98 -20.62
C SER A 147 -4.60 37.89 -21.71
N PRO A 148 -5.39 38.02 -22.79
CA PRO A 148 -5.28 37.13 -23.93
C PRO A 148 -3.99 37.35 -24.74
N ASP A 149 -3.26 38.46 -24.51
CA ASP A 149 -1.94 38.69 -25.09
C ASP A 149 -0.85 38.00 -24.26
N PRO A 150 -0.16 36.97 -24.81
CA PRO A 150 0.85 36.22 -24.08
C PRO A 150 2.03 37.07 -23.61
N ALA A 151 2.40 38.13 -24.33
CA ALA A 151 3.51 38.99 -23.94
C ALA A 151 3.14 39.83 -22.70
N VAL A 152 1.90 40.33 -22.66
CA VAL A 152 1.36 41.08 -21.52
C VAL A 152 1.24 40.17 -20.29
N ALA A 153 0.69 38.96 -20.46
CA ALA A 153 0.58 37.99 -19.37
C ALA A 153 1.95 37.57 -18.83
N ALA A 154 2.94 37.33 -19.71
CA ALA A 154 4.30 36.99 -19.30
C ALA A 154 4.99 38.13 -18.54
N GLN A 155 4.81 39.38 -18.99
CA GLN A 155 5.33 40.56 -18.29
C GLN A 155 4.71 40.70 -16.90
N ALA A 156 3.40 40.54 -16.78
CA ALA A 156 2.69 40.57 -15.51
C ALA A 156 3.15 39.46 -14.57
N PHE A 157 3.34 38.25 -15.08
CA PHE A 157 3.90 37.14 -14.31
C PHE A 157 5.34 37.45 -13.83
N GLY A 158 6.15 38.11 -14.65
CA GLY A 158 7.47 38.62 -14.24
C GLY A 158 7.41 39.61 -13.07
N ALA A 159 6.40 40.49 -13.05
CA ALA A 159 6.16 41.43 -11.96
C ALA A 159 5.65 40.74 -10.67
N VAL A 160 4.82 39.69 -10.81
CA VAL A 160 4.45 38.83 -9.69
C VAL A 160 5.71 38.19 -9.10
N MET A 161 6.55 37.57 -9.92
CA MET A 161 7.77 36.91 -9.47
C MET A 161 8.73 37.89 -8.78
N SER A 162 8.90 39.11 -9.31
CA SER A 162 9.78 40.12 -8.69
C SER A 162 9.29 40.54 -7.31
N THR A 163 7.96 40.61 -7.11
CA THR A 163 7.32 40.88 -5.83
C THR A 163 7.53 39.71 -4.86
N LEU A 164 7.19 38.49 -5.28
CA LEU A 164 7.28 37.30 -4.42
C LEU A 164 8.71 36.97 -3.99
N ILE A 165 9.73 37.28 -4.80
CA ILE A 165 11.15 37.10 -4.44
C ILE A 165 11.56 37.99 -3.24
N GLN A 166 10.84 39.08 -2.97
CA GLN A 166 11.08 39.91 -1.77
C GLN A 166 10.57 39.26 -0.47
N GLU A 167 10.03 38.04 -0.54
CA GLU A 167 9.44 37.32 0.60
C GLU A 167 8.34 38.13 1.34
N PRO A 168 7.37 38.76 0.64
CA PRO A 168 6.33 39.54 1.29
C PRO A 168 5.39 38.67 2.13
N ASP A 169 4.60 39.32 2.97
CA ASP A 169 3.50 38.74 3.71
C ASP A 169 2.31 39.70 3.77
N GLY A 170 1.12 39.18 4.04
CA GLY A 170 -0.08 39.98 4.17
C GLY A 170 -1.37 39.18 4.29
N ALA A 171 -2.38 39.83 4.86
CA ALA A 171 -3.74 39.32 4.89
C ALA A 171 -4.40 39.42 3.49
N PHE A 172 -5.28 38.48 3.18
CA PHE A 172 -6.08 38.49 1.97
C PHE A 172 -7.55 38.19 2.27
N ASP A 173 -8.44 38.75 1.46
CA ASP A 173 -9.88 38.54 1.57
C ASP A 173 -10.51 38.37 0.18
N ALA A 174 -10.89 37.14 -0.16
CA ALA A 174 -11.67 36.86 -1.36
C ALA A 174 -13.18 36.78 -1.08
N THR A 175 -13.63 37.05 0.15
CA THR A 175 -15.06 37.01 0.52
C THR A 175 -15.81 38.25 0.05
N THR A 176 -15.08 39.37 -0.11
CA THR A 176 -15.65 40.64 -0.57
C THR A 176 -15.83 40.63 -2.09
N PRO A 177 -17.07 40.83 -2.61
CA PRO A 177 -17.29 40.96 -4.05
C PRO A 177 -16.52 42.14 -4.61
N ILE A 178 -15.89 41.95 -5.77
CA ILE A 178 -15.32 43.05 -6.54
C ILE A 178 -16.38 43.48 -7.56
N PRO A 179 -16.93 44.71 -7.46
CA PRO A 179 -17.95 45.19 -8.39
C PRO A 179 -17.52 44.98 -9.84
N ASP A 180 -18.43 44.43 -10.65
CA ASP A 180 -18.26 44.16 -12.09
C ASP A 180 -17.16 43.15 -12.49
N LEU A 181 -16.40 42.59 -11.53
CA LEU A 181 -15.25 41.71 -11.80
C LEU A 181 -15.41 40.30 -11.25
N SER A 182 -15.96 40.14 -10.02
CA SER A 182 -16.16 38.80 -9.45
C SER A 182 -17.14 38.79 -8.28
N PRO A 183 -17.99 37.76 -8.14
CA PRO A 183 -18.62 37.46 -6.87
C PRO A 183 -17.55 37.16 -5.80
N GLY A 184 -17.83 37.54 -4.55
CA GLY A 184 -17.01 37.11 -3.41
C GLY A 184 -17.21 35.63 -3.13
N ILE A 185 -16.17 34.97 -2.62
CA ILE A 185 -16.15 33.54 -2.31
C ILE A 185 -16.19 33.38 -0.78
N PRO A 186 -17.31 32.92 -0.20
CA PRO A 186 -17.46 32.83 1.25
C PRO A 186 -16.37 31.97 1.90
N GLY A 187 -15.85 32.45 3.03
CA GLY A 187 -14.84 31.73 3.80
C GLY A 187 -13.43 31.73 3.20
N ALA A 188 -13.20 32.29 2.01
CA ALA A 188 -11.89 32.34 1.36
C ALA A 188 -11.07 33.58 1.76
N SER A 189 -10.78 33.72 3.06
CA SER A 189 -9.88 34.76 3.59
C SER A 189 -8.82 34.13 4.50
N GLY A 190 -7.74 34.86 4.74
CA GLY A 190 -6.65 34.34 5.55
C GLY A 190 -5.41 35.22 5.52
N TYR A 191 -4.28 34.59 5.82
CA TYR A 191 -2.97 35.24 5.83
C TYR A 191 -1.99 34.45 5.00
N ALA A 192 -1.18 35.16 4.21
CA ALA A 192 -0.17 34.59 3.34
C ALA A 192 1.22 35.13 3.72
N GLY A 193 2.23 34.26 3.65
CA GLY A 193 3.63 34.63 3.75
C GLY A 193 4.45 33.91 2.70
N VAL A 194 5.48 34.56 2.16
CA VAL A 194 6.30 34.00 1.09
C VAL A 194 7.69 33.70 1.59
N TYR A 195 8.25 32.56 1.20
CA TYR A 195 9.68 32.28 1.36
C TYR A 195 10.29 31.83 0.04
N PHE A 196 11.57 32.15 -0.18
CA PHE A 196 12.28 31.65 -1.34
C PHE A 196 12.85 30.26 -1.05
N SER A 197 12.42 29.24 -1.78
CA SER A 197 12.96 27.88 -1.68
C SER A 197 14.25 27.78 -2.49
N LEU A 198 15.39 27.59 -1.82
CA LEU A 198 16.66 27.32 -2.52
C LEU A 198 16.64 25.99 -3.29
N GLY A 199 15.90 24.99 -2.78
CA GLY A 199 15.78 23.68 -3.43
C GLY A 199 15.03 23.73 -4.76
N PHE A 200 13.98 24.55 -4.86
CA PHE A 200 13.18 24.72 -6.08
C PHE A 200 13.57 25.96 -6.89
N GLN A 201 14.48 26.80 -6.38
CA GLN A 201 14.82 28.12 -6.92
C GLN A 201 13.60 28.98 -7.24
N SER A 202 12.59 28.92 -6.37
CA SER A 202 11.29 29.53 -6.62
C SER A 202 10.68 30.00 -5.31
N PRO A 203 9.96 31.13 -5.29
CA PRO A 203 9.15 31.49 -4.13
C PRO A 203 8.05 30.44 -3.90
N ILE A 204 7.75 30.19 -2.64
CA ILE A 204 6.63 29.36 -2.19
C ILE A 204 5.76 30.24 -1.31
N VAL A 205 4.47 30.27 -1.61
CA VAL A 205 3.47 30.99 -0.82
C VAL A 205 2.94 30.03 0.23
N VAL A 206 3.03 30.36 1.52
CA VAL A 206 2.41 29.63 2.62
C VAL A 206 1.18 30.39 3.07
N LEU A 207 0.06 29.70 3.19
CA LEU A 207 -1.21 30.31 3.60
C LEU A 207 -1.87 29.52 4.73
N ALA A 208 -2.64 30.23 5.54
CA ALA A 208 -3.54 29.69 6.54
C ALA A 208 -4.80 30.58 6.62
N GLY A 209 -5.94 30.02 7.01
CA GLY A 209 -7.14 30.80 7.35
C GLY A 209 -8.46 30.30 6.80
N PHE A 210 -8.43 29.38 5.85
CA PHE A 210 -9.66 28.84 5.27
C PHE A 210 -9.56 27.36 4.93
N ASP A 211 -10.73 26.71 4.88
CA ASP A 211 -10.84 25.30 4.51
C ASP A 211 -10.79 25.16 2.98
N LEU A 212 -9.59 25.16 2.41
CA LEU A 212 -9.38 24.94 0.98
C LEU A 212 -9.93 23.56 0.60
N ASN A 213 -10.83 23.55 -0.38
CA ASN A 213 -11.51 22.36 -0.86
C ASN A 213 -11.78 22.49 -2.36
N GLU A 214 -12.42 21.50 -2.97
CA GLU A 214 -12.63 21.46 -4.42
C GLU A 214 -13.36 22.69 -5.00
N THR A 215 -14.26 23.35 -4.25
CA THR A 215 -14.98 24.53 -4.74
C THR A 215 -14.08 25.77 -4.87
N HIS A 216 -12.88 25.72 -4.28
CA HIS A 216 -11.88 26.79 -4.35
C HIS A 216 -10.86 26.58 -5.49
N LEU A 217 -11.01 25.52 -6.29
CA LEU A 217 -10.09 25.14 -7.35
C LEU A 217 -10.70 25.38 -8.73
N THR A 218 -9.83 25.51 -9.72
CA THR A 218 -10.21 25.61 -11.12
C THR A 218 -10.26 24.22 -11.75
N GLU A 219 -11.19 23.99 -12.67
CA GLU A 219 -11.14 22.84 -13.57
C GLU A 219 -10.00 23.05 -14.58
N GLU A 220 -9.15 22.04 -14.71
CA GLU A 220 -8.04 22.10 -15.66
C GLU A 220 -8.23 21.04 -16.73
N ASP A 221 -8.00 21.44 -17.98
CA ASP A 221 -7.85 20.49 -19.08
C ASP A 221 -6.50 19.80 -18.97
N ILE A 222 -6.53 18.47 -18.91
CA ILE A 222 -5.35 17.64 -18.71
C ILE A 222 -5.06 16.92 -20.02
N ASP A 223 -3.88 17.21 -20.59
CA ASP A 223 -3.33 16.37 -21.63
C ASP A 223 -2.78 15.09 -20.99
N TYR A 224 -3.58 14.02 -21.06
CA TYR A 224 -3.18 12.71 -20.55
C TYR A 224 -2.18 11.99 -21.44
N GLY A 225 -1.90 12.50 -22.65
CA GLY A 225 -1.32 11.74 -23.74
C GLY A 225 -2.29 10.70 -24.30
N ASP A 226 -1.79 9.86 -25.20
CA ASP A 226 -2.57 8.79 -25.86
C ASP A 226 -1.98 7.41 -25.51
N PRO A 227 -2.21 6.90 -24.29
CA PRO A 227 -1.72 5.58 -23.93
C PRO A 227 -2.51 4.48 -24.63
N SER A 228 -1.82 3.52 -25.23
CA SER A 228 -2.44 2.36 -25.88
C SER A 228 -3.01 1.32 -24.91
N VAL A 229 -2.72 1.44 -23.61
CA VAL A 229 -3.33 0.66 -22.54
C VAL A 229 -3.67 1.61 -21.41
N THR A 230 -4.96 1.72 -21.09
CA THR A 230 -5.50 2.54 -20.00
C THR A 230 -5.70 1.69 -18.74
N ALA A 231 -5.99 2.33 -17.62
CA ALA A 231 -6.31 1.66 -16.35
C ALA A 231 -7.54 0.73 -16.48
N LYS A 232 -8.49 1.04 -17.38
CA LYS A 232 -9.66 0.19 -17.68
C LYS A 232 -9.28 -1.12 -18.38
N ASP A 233 -8.18 -1.11 -19.13
CA ASP A 233 -7.74 -2.25 -19.92
C ASP A 233 -6.87 -3.23 -19.09
N VAL A 234 -6.50 -2.87 -17.87
CA VAL A 234 -5.67 -3.68 -16.98
C VAL A 234 -6.51 -4.80 -16.36
N VAL A 235 -6.37 -6.00 -16.92
CA VAL A 235 -7.10 -7.21 -16.47
C VAL A 235 -6.17 -8.39 -16.17
N ASP A 236 -4.90 -8.29 -16.57
CA ASP A 236 -3.90 -9.33 -16.42
C ASP A 236 -2.47 -8.75 -16.27
N ARG A 237 -1.48 -9.64 -16.20
CA ARG A 237 -0.07 -9.26 -16.02
C ARG A 237 0.50 -8.52 -17.24
N GLU A 238 0.11 -8.90 -18.46
CA GLU A 238 0.65 -8.30 -19.69
C GLU A 238 0.14 -6.86 -19.85
N THR A 239 -1.17 -6.67 -19.67
CA THR A 239 -1.82 -5.35 -19.68
C THR A 239 -1.33 -4.47 -18.54
N LEU A 240 -1.12 -5.01 -17.33
CA LEU A 240 -0.53 -4.27 -16.21
C LEU A 240 0.90 -3.79 -16.51
N LYS A 241 1.75 -4.65 -17.08
CA LYS A 241 3.13 -4.29 -17.48
C LYS A 241 3.13 -3.20 -18.55
N ALA A 242 2.28 -3.32 -19.56
CA ALA A 242 2.14 -2.32 -20.61
C ALA A 242 1.66 -0.97 -20.04
N PHE A 243 0.64 -0.98 -19.18
CA PHE A 243 0.10 0.20 -18.51
C PHE A 243 1.17 0.94 -17.69
N VAL A 244 1.88 0.25 -16.80
CA VAL A 244 2.95 0.87 -15.98
C VAL A 244 4.09 1.40 -16.85
N THR A 245 4.43 0.69 -17.93
CA THR A 245 5.48 1.14 -18.86
C THR A 245 5.09 2.44 -19.57
N GLN A 246 3.84 2.58 -19.98
CA GLN A 246 3.36 3.81 -20.63
C GLN A 246 3.24 4.97 -19.64
N ALA A 247 2.78 4.68 -18.40
CA ALA A 247 2.77 5.67 -17.33
C ALA A 247 4.18 6.21 -17.03
N MET A 248 5.19 5.32 -17.03
CA MET A 248 6.59 5.71 -16.88
C MET A 248 7.06 6.65 -18.00
N ILE A 249 6.70 6.36 -19.25
CA ILE A 249 7.05 7.20 -20.41
C ILE A 249 6.38 8.57 -20.28
N TYR A 250 5.10 8.61 -19.92
CA TYR A 250 4.35 9.85 -19.70
C TYR A 250 4.98 10.69 -18.57
N PHE A 251 5.26 10.07 -17.41
CA PHE A 251 5.90 10.77 -16.29
C PHE A 251 7.28 11.30 -16.67
N ARG A 252 8.11 10.47 -17.32
CA ARG A 252 9.46 10.86 -17.75
C ARG A 252 9.41 12.04 -18.72
N ALA A 253 8.51 12.00 -19.72
CA ALA A 253 8.36 13.10 -20.67
C ALA A 253 8.01 14.42 -19.95
N ALA A 254 7.06 14.38 -19.01
CA ALA A 254 6.69 15.56 -18.22
C ALA A 254 7.85 16.05 -17.34
N TYR A 255 8.62 15.12 -16.76
CA TYR A 255 9.78 15.42 -15.92
C TYR A 255 10.94 16.05 -16.71
N GLU A 256 11.23 15.55 -17.90
CA GLU A 256 12.33 16.02 -18.75
C GLU A 256 12.02 17.35 -19.45
N THR A 257 10.74 17.64 -19.71
CA THR A 257 10.30 18.81 -20.49
C THR A 257 9.74 19.95 -19.65
N GLY A 258 9.60 19.79 -18.33
CA GLY A 258 8.94 20.79 -17.50
C GLY A 258 9.42 20.87 -16.05
N GLY A 259 9.17 22.03 -15.43
CA GLY A 259 9.45 22.29 -14.01
C GLY A 259 8.36 21.75 -13.08
N ILE A 260 8.26 22.32 -11.87
CA ILE A 260 7.33 21.88 -10.82
C ILE A 260 5.85 21.79 -11.28
N SER A 261 5.46 22.65 -12.23
CA SER A 261 4.11 22.69 -12.82
C SER A 261 3.81 21.45 -13.69
N ALA A 262 4.81 20.86 -14.35
CA ALA A 262 4.62 19.63 -15.13
C ALA A 262 4.40 18.42 -14.22
N ILE A 263 5.13 18.32 -13.11
CA ILE A 263 4.91 17.28 -12.08
C ILE A 263 3.50 17.41 -11.48
N SER A 264 3.04 18.63 -11.23
CA SER A 264 1.67 18.90 -10.77
C SER A 264 0.61 18.37 -11.74
N LYS A 265 0.80 18.53 -13.05
CA LYS A 265 -0.12 17.97 -14.06
C LYS A 265 -0.12 16.44 -14.05
N VAL A 266 1.03 15.80 -13.90
CA VAL A 266 1.09 14.34 -13.78
C VAL A 266 0.35 13.85 -12.52
N ARG A 267 0.47 14.58 -11.40
CA ARG A 267 -0.28 14.27 -10.17
C ARG A 267 -1.79 14.29 -10.41
N ILE A 268 -2.29 15.31 -11.13
CA ILE A 268 -3.70 15.40 -11.48
C ILE A 268 -4.08 14.24 -12.42
N ALA A 269 -3.32 14.04 -13.49
CA ALA A 269 -3.58 13.00 -14.50
C ALA A 269 -3.67 11.60 -13.89
N PHE A 270 -2.77 11.25 -12.97
CA PHE A 270 -2.72 9.92 -12.32
C PHE A 270 -3.78 9.73 -11.23
N ARG A 271 -4.48 10.79 -10.83
CA ARG A 271 -5.55 10.75 -9.83
C ARG A 271 -6.94 10.91 -10.42
N ASP A 272 -7.06 11.38 -11.65
CA ASP A 272 -8.35 11.60 -12.27
C ASP A 272 -9.08 10.27 -12.54
N PRO A 273 -10.18 9.95 -11.84
CA PRO A 273 -10.93 8.70 -12.05
C PRO A 273 -11.60 8.60 -13.42
N ASN A 274 -11.70 9.71 -14.16
CA ASN A 274 -12.23 9.75 -15.53
C ASN A 274 -11.12 9.67 -16.59
N GLY A 275 -9.85 9.86 -16.18
CA GLY A 275 -8.68 9.78 -17.06
C GLY A 275 -8.23 8.36 -17.38
N PRO A 276 -7.27 8.18 -18.29
CA PRO A 276 -6.77 6.86 -18.68
C PRO A 276 -5.84 6.23 -17.63
N TRP A 277 -5.39 6.98 -16.62
CA TRP A 277 -4.38 6.54 -15.65
C TRP A 277 -4.95 6.05 -14.31
N ARG A 278 -6.27 6.16 -14.11
CA ARG A 278 -6.95 5.65 -12.91
C ARG A 278 -8.34 5.14 -13.25
N HIS A 279 -8.66 3.92 -12.80
CA HIS A 279 -10.01 3.37 -12.93
C HIS A 279 -10.26 2.28 -11.89
N GLY A 280 -11.33 2.43 -11.10
CA GLY A 280 -11.65 1.48 -10.02
C GLY A 280 -10.44 1.23 -9.12
N SER A 281 -10.06 -0.03 -8.95
CA SER A 281 -8.92 -0.46 -8.13
C SER A 281 -7.56 -0.31 -8.84
N VAL A 282 -7.51 0.07 -10.12
CA VAL A 282 -6.27 0.25 -10.87
C VAL A 282 -5.82 1.70 -10.77
N TYR A 283 -4.67 1.92 -10.13
CA TYR A 283 -4.09 3.24 -9.89
C TYR A 283 -2.56 3.16 -9.82
N LEU A 284 -1.90 4.29 -10.10
CA LEU A 284 -0.44 4.39 -10.08
C LEU A 284 0.08 4.86 -8.71
N TYR A 285 1.30 4.45 -8.39
CA TYR A 285 2.11 5.03 -7.31
C TYR A 285 3.53 5.32 -7.81
N ILE A 286 4.16 6.34 -7.23
CA ILE A 286 5.55 6.72 -7.53
C ILE A 286 6.32 6.80 -6.21
N LEU A 287 7.40 6.03 -6.14
CA LEU A 287 8.36 6.04 -5.04
C LEU A 287 9.61 6.76 -5.52
N ASP A 288 10.15 7.67 -4.72
CA ASP A 288 11.47 8.26 -4.93
C ASP A 288 12.46 7.62 -3.96
N ARG A 289 13.36 6.82 -4.53
CA ARG A 289 14.40 6.13 -3.78
C ARG A 289 15.54 7.07 -3.38
N THR A 290 15.65 8.22 -4.03
CA THR A 290 16.65 9.26 -3.73
C THR A 290 16.29 10.01 -2.46
N SER A 291 15.01 10.40 -2.33
CA SER A 291 14.48 11.04 -1.12
C SER A 291 13.92 10.03 -0.11
N ASN A 292 13.93 8.75 -0.44
CA ASN A 292 13.34 7.68 0.34
C ASN A 292 11.88 7.95 0.73
N THR A 293 11.06 8.42 -0.23
CA THR A 293 9.70 8.94 0.00
C THR A 293 8.68 8.45 -1.03
N ILE A 294 7.42 8.33 -0.63
CA ILE A 294 6.30 8.15 -1.55
C ILE A 294 5.91 9.51 -2.15
N LEU A 295 6.17 9.71 -3.45
CA LEU A 295 5.88 10.98 -4.14
C LEU A 295 4.45 11.10 -4.63
N LEU A 296 3.84 9.97 -4.98
CA LEU A 296 2.47 9.92 -5.48
C LEU A 296 1.82 8.61 -5.09
N HIS A 297 0.57 8.68 -4.65
CA HIS A 297 -0.30 7.52 -4.53
C HIS A 297 -1.69 7.85 -5.07
N GLY A 298 -2.07 7.25 -6.20
CA GLY A 298 -3.27 7.62 -6.97
C GLY A 298 -4.61 7.38 -6.26
N ALA A 299 -4.67 6.44 -5.32
CA ALA A 299 -5.89 6.14 -4.55
C ALA A 299 -5.93 6.75 -3.14
N PHE A 300 -4.87 6.59 -2.35
CA PHE A 300 -4.79 7.05 -0.96
C PHE A 300 -3.69 8.12 -0.75
N PRO A 301 -3.76 9.29 -1.40
CA PRO A 301 -2.71 10.31 -1.31
C PRO A 301 -2.54 10.82 0.13
N ASN A 302 -3.63 10.91 0.90
CA ASN A 302 -3.58 11.37 2.28
C ASN A 302 -2.85 10.42 3.23
N ARG A 303 -2.95 9.12 2.98
CA ARG A 303 -2.34 8.08 3.81
C ARG A 303 -0.85 7.93 3.51
N PHE A 304 -0.43 8.11 2.26
CA PHE A 304 0.90 7.67 1.83
C PHE A 304 1.83 8.77 1.33
N GLU A 305 1.34 9.86 0.73
CA GLU A 305 2.28 10.81 0.15
C GLU A 305 3.10 11.56 1.21
N LEU A 306 4.37 11.79 0.88
CA LEU A 306 5.39 12.38 1.76
C LEU A 306 5.77 11.50 2.97
N GLN A 307 5.26 10.27 3.03
CA GLN A 307 5.73 9.28 4.00
C GLN A 307 7.05 8.64 3.54
N PRO A 308 7.94 8.27 4.48
CA PRO A 308 9.17 7.57 4.14
C PRO A 308 8.85 6.18 3.58
N LEU A 309 9.71 5.61 2.74
CA LEU A 309 9.50 4.25 2.19
C LEU A 309 9.73 3.12 3.21
N VAL A 310 10.30 3.46 4.37
CA VAL A 310 10.57 2.50 5.44
C VAL A 310 9.38 2.45 6.41
N ALA A 311 8.91 1.24 6.69
CA ALA A 311 7.87 0.93 7.69
C ALA A 311 6.45 1.50 7.44
N THR A 312 6.18 2.07 6.26
CA THR A 312 4.87 2.68 5.92
C THR A 312 3.76 1.66 5.68
N VAL A 313 4.08 0.56 5.00
CA VAL A 313 3.09 -0.43 4.59
C VAL A 313 3.58 -1.82 4.95
N ARG A 314 2.79 -2.52 5.75
CA ARG A 314 2.99 -3.93 6.09
C ARG A 314 1.84 -4.74 5.50
N ASP A 315 2.19 -5.79 4.77
CA ASP A 315 1.25 -6.79 4.29
C ASP A 315 0.64 -7.49 5.51
N VAL A 316 -0.67 -7.39 5.66
CA VAL A 316 -1.37 -7.88 6.87
C VAL A 316 -1.40 -9.41 6.96
N VAL A 317 -1.19 -10.11 5.85
CA VAL A 317 -1.23 -11.57 5.78
C VAL A 317 0.17 -12.14 5.99
N SER A 318 1.14 -11.66 5.22
CA SER A 318 2.52 -12.17 5.28
C SER A 318 3.35 -11.52 6.39
N GLY A 319 2.94 -10.35 6.87
CA GLY A 319 3.68 -9.54 7.82
C GLY A 319 4.91 -8.87 7.22
N HIS A 320 5.23 -9.06 5.93
CA HIS A 320 6.36 -8.40 5.28
C HIS A 320 6.05 -6.95 4.94
N LEU A 321 7.08 -6.12 4.79
CA LEU A 321 6.90 -4.75 4.30
C LEU A 321 6.64 -4.80 2.79
N VAL A 322 5.60 -4.08 2.32
CA VAL A 322 5.21 -4.11 0.90
C VAL A 322 6.22 -3.36 0.03
N LEU A 323 6.59 -2.14 0.42
CA LEU A 323 7.44 -1.28 -0.41
C LEU A 323 8.83 -1.87 -0.72
N PRO A 324 9.54 -2.53 0.23
CA PRO A 324 10.78 -3.23 -0.10
C PRO A 324 10.61 -4.33 -1.15
N GLN A 325 9.53 -5.11 -1.09
CA GLN A 325 9.25 -6.16 -2.08
C GLN A 325 8.94 -5.56 -3.46
N VAL A 326 8.21 -4.44 -3.50
CA VAL A 326 7.95 -3.67 -4.73
C VAL A 326 9.24 -3.13 -5.35
N ILE A 327 10.13 -2.56 -4.52
CA ILE A 327 11.43 -2.04 -4.98
C ILE A 327 12.32 -3.17 -5.49
N GLU A 328 12.35 -4.32 -4.82
CA GLU A 328 13.08 -5.51 -5.26
C GLU A 328 12.55 -6.01 -6.61
N ALA A 329 11.22 -6.09 -6.77
CA ALA A 329 10.61 -6.47 -8.04
C ALA A 329 10.95 -5.48 -9.16
N ALA A 330 10.89 -4.18 -8.89
CA ALA A 330 11.25 -3.13 -9.84
C ALA A 330 12.72 -3.23 -10.31
N ALA A 331 13.62 -3.66 -9.42
CA ALA A 331 15.05 -3.83 -9.70
C ALA A 331 15.41 -5.21 -10.27
N SER A 332 14.47 -6.15 -10.35
CA SER A 332 14.73 -7.53 -10.79
C SER A 332 15.17 -7.65 -12.25
N SER A 333 14.79 -6.68 -13.10
CA SER A 333 15.21 -6.58 -14.49
C SER A 333 15.12 -5.13 -15.01
N PRO A 334 15.76 -4.78 -16.13
CA PRO A 334 15.60 -3.46 -16.77
C PRO A 334 14.15 -3.14 -17.21
N GLU A 335 13.32 -4.17 -17.36
CA GLU A 335 11.90 -4.01 -17.69
C GLU A 335 11.03 -3.81 -16.45
N GLY A 336 11.53 -4.13 -15.25
CA GLY A 336 10.76 -4.21 -14.01
C GLY A 336 10.39 -5.65 -13.65
N GLY A 337 9.46 -5.81 -12.71
CA GLY A 337 9.06 -7.13 -12.22
C GLY A 337 7.71 -7.14 -11.51
N PHE A 338 7.15 -8.34 -11.40
CA PHE A 338 5.90 -8.59 -10.68
C PHE A 338 6.15 -8.91 -9.22
N VAL A 339 5.21 -8.52 -8.38
CA VAL A 339 5.17 -8.85 -6.95
C VAL A 339 3.72 -9.11 -6.55
N GLU A 340 3.52 -10.08 -5.67
CA GLU A 340 2.20 -10.35 -5.08
C GLU A 340 2.25 -10.00 -3.60
N TYR A 341 1.26 -9.25 -3.14
CA TYR A 341 1.15 -8.82 -1.75
C TYR A 341 -0.32 -8.54 -1.43
N TYR A 342 -0.65 -8.41 -0.16
CA TYR A 342 -1.99 -8.02 0.28
C TYR A 342 -2.06 -6.53 0.59
N PHE A 343 -3.10 -5.87 0.09
CA PHE A 343 -3.27 -4.43 0.25
C PHE A 343 -4.75 -4.04 0.18
N ASP A 344 -5.04 -2.87 0.71
CA ASP A 344 -6.36 -2.24 0.76
C ASP A 344 -6.85 -1.89 -0.67
N ASP A 345 -8.06 -2.30 -1.05
CA ASP A 345 -8.69 -1.97 -2.33
C ASP A 345 -9.51 -0.67 -2.18
N PRO A 346 -9.20 0.40 -2.93
CA PRO A 346 -9.94 1.66 -2.81
C PRO A 346 -11.41 1.60 -3.23
N THR A 347 -11.85 0.48 -3.83
CA THR A 347 -13.25 0.21 -4.14
C THR A 347 -13.94 -0.66 -3.11
N ASP A 348 -13.20 -1.21 -2.14
CA ASP A 348 -13.73 -1.98 -1.02
C ASP A 348 -13.98 -1.06 0.18
N ASP A 349 -15.26 -0.80 0.44
CA ASP A 349 -15.79 0.01 1.53
C ASP A 349 -15.69 -0.66 2.92
N THR A 350 -15.12 -1.87 3.00
CA THR A 350 -14.85 -2.56 4.27
C THR A 350 -13.46 -2.31 4.85
N ASP A 351 -12.62 -1.49 4.18
CA ASP A 351 -11.23 -1.15 4.57
C ASP A 351 -10.34 -2.39 4.81
N ARG A 352 -10.62 -3.47 4.08
CA ARG A 352 -9.89 -4.74 4.20
C ARG A 352 -8.53 -4.64 3.54
N ALA A 353 -7.47 -4.71 4.34
CA ALA A 353 -6.09 -4.76 3.84
C ALA A 353 -5.60 -6.17 3.46
N ASP A 354 -6.44 -7.21 3.59
CA ASP A 354 -6.13 -8.61 3.31
C ASP A 354 -6.59 -9.06 1.91
N ILE A 355 -6.69 -8.13 0.96
CA ILE A 355 -7.08 -8.40 -0.42
C ILE A 355 -5.83 -8.66 -1.28
N PRO A 356 -5.74 -9.79 -1.99
CA PRO A 356 -4.57 -10.10 -2.80
C PRO A 356 -4.46 -9.17 -4.00
N LYS A 357 -3.28 -8.57 -4.16
CA LYS A 357 -2.93 -7.66 -5.25
C LYS A 357 -1.76 -8.20 -6.05
N VAL A 358 -1.91 -8.19 -7.37
CA VAL A 358 -0.80 -8.43 -8.29
C VAL A 358 -0.24 -7.07 -8.69
N GLY A 359 0.96 -6.76 -8.23
CA GLY A 359 1.68 -5.55 -8.56
C GLY A 359 2.68 -5.77 -9.69
N TYR A 360 2.91 -4.71 -10.47
CA TYR A 360 4.06 -4.58 -11.36
C TYR A 360 4.72 -3.24 -11.07
N ALA A 361 6.04 -3.24 -10.99
CA ALA A 361 6.81 -2.04 -10.77
C ALA A 361 8.05 -2.02 -11.65
N ARG A 362 8.48 -0.81 -12.00
CA ARG A 362 9.67 -0.58 -12.82
C ARG A 362 10.44 0.60 -12.27
N GLU A 363 11.76 0.46 -12.25
CA GLU A 363 12.68 1.53 -11.90
C GLU A 363 13.07 2.33 -13.14
N PHE A 364 13.19 3.65 -12.98
CA PHE A 364 13.83 4.52 -13.95
C PHE A 364 14.64 5.60 -13.25
N THR A 365 15.70 6.04 -13.93
CA THR A 365 16.52 7.17 -13.50
C THR A 365 16.06 8.43 -14.22
N GLY A 366 15.92 9.51 -13.47
CA GLY A 366 15.83 10.89 -13.94
C GLY A 366 17.06 11.67 -13.50
N GLU A 367 17.20 12.91 -13.97
CA GLU A 367 18.30 13.79 -13.62
C GLU A 367 17.77 15.16 -13.18
N ILE A 368 18.18 15.62 -12.00
CA ILE A 368 17.93 16.99 -11.54
C ILE A 368 19.18 17.82 -11.80
N GLN A 369 19.04 18.88 -12.57
CA GLN A 369 20.06 19.93 -12.63
C GLN A 369 19.94 20.81 -11.38
N ARG A 370 21.03 20.90 -10.63
CA ARG A 370 21.15 21.79 -9.47
C ARG A 370 21.57 23.20 -9.90
N PRO A 371 21.31 24.20 -9.04
CA PRO A 371 21.70 25.60 -9.26
C PRO A 371 23.18 25.82 -9.56
N ASP A 372 24.04 24.97 -9.02
CA ASP A 372 25.50 25.01 -9.18
C ASP A 372 25.98 24.36 -10.49
N GLY A 373 25.04 23.94 -11.35
CA GLY A 373 25.31 23.23 -12.60
C GLY A 373 25.62 21.75 -12.43
N SER A 374 25.62 21.22 -11.19
CA SER A 374 25.77 19.78 -10.98
C SER A 374 24.50 19.03 -11.35
N VAL A 375 24.67 17.82 -11.89
CA VAL A 375 23.54 16.93 -12.22
C VAL A 375 23.48 15.85 -11.16
N VAL A 376 22.31 15.69 -10.55
CA VAL A 376 22.07 14.64 -9.57
C VAL A 376 21.12 13.61 -10.12
N PRO A 377 21.54 12.33 -10.23
CA PRO A 377 20.64 11.27 -10.63
C PRO A 377 19.59 11.07 -9.53
N THR A 378 18.34 10.95 -9.96
CA THR A 378 17.21 10.59 -9.10
C THR A 378 16.64 9.26 -9.53
N HIS A 379 16.40 8.38 -8.58
CA HIS A 379 15.92 7.02 -8.81
C HIS A 379 14.45 6.92 -8.41
N TYR A 380 13.60 6.62 -9.39
CA TYR A 380 12.17 6.50 -9.19
C TYR A 380 11.70 5.07 -9.45
N VAL A 381 10.73 4.62 -8.67
CA VAL A 381 9.96 3.40 -8.96
C VAL A 381 8.53 3.81 -9.23
N ILE A 382 8.04 3.46 -10.41
CA ILE A 382 6.61 3.59 -10.74
C ILE A 382 5.99 2.21 -10.78
N GLY A 383 4.79 2.09 -10.23
CA GLY A 383 4.08 0.83 -10.24
C GLY A 383 2.57 1.00 -10.18
N SER A 384 1.89 -0.10 -10.43
CA SER A 384 0.45 -0.26 -10.33
C SER A 384 0.15 -1.69 -9.89
N GLY A 385 -1.11 -2.00 -9.69
CA GLY A 385 -1.60 -3.35 -9.58
C GLY A 385 -3.10 -3.41 -9.79
N PHE A 386 -3.61 -4.62 -9.94
CA PHE A 386 -5.04 -4.91 -9.93
C PHE A 386 -5.34 -5.93 -8.83
N TYR A 387 -6.59 -5.91 -8.38
CA TYR A 387 -7.08 -6.72 -7.28
C TYR A 387 -7.84 -7.91 -7.84
N GLY A 388 -7.66 -9.06 -7.20
CA GLY A 388 -8.02 -10.35 -7.77
C GLY A 388 -6.93 -10.87 -8.73
N ARG A 389 -6.83 -12.19 -8.86
CA ARG A 389 -6.16 -12.77 -10.05
C ARG A 389 -7.18 -12.72 -11.18
N ALA A 390 -6.71 -12.42 -12.39
CA ALA A 390 -7.44 -12.17 -13.65
C ALA A 390 -8.86 -12.81 -13.75
N PRO A 391 -9.82 -12.13 -14.40
CA PRO A 391 -11.25 -12.47 -14.41
C PRO A 391 -11.59 -13.71 -15.26
N ASP A 392 -11.08 -14.87 -14.88
CA ASP A 392 -11.52 -16.20 -15.34
C ASP A 392 -12.09 -17.06 -14.19
N ASP A 393 -12.10 -16.55 -12.95
CA ASP A 393 -12.56 -17.30 -11.77
C ASP A 393 -13.93 -16.79 -11.26
N VAL A 394 -15.00 -17.14 -11.98
CA VAL A 394 -16.34 -17.28 -11.37
C VAL A 394 -16.77 -18.76 -11.46
N VAL A 395 -16.71 -19.40 -10.29
CA VAL A 395 -17.27 -20.70 -9.87
C VAL A 395 -16.76 -21.95 -10.59
N SER A 396 -15.64 -22.48 -10.09
CA SER A 396 -15.55 -23.90 -9.73
C SER A 396 -14.60 -24.02 -8.53
N THR A 397 -15.11 -24.42 -7.38
CA THR A 397 -14.33 -24.66 -6.15
C THR A 397 -13.44 -25.92 -6.22
N ASP A 398 -13.17 -26.42 -7.42
CA ASP A 398 -12.24 -27.51 -7.63
C ASP A 398 -11.40 -27.23 -8.88
N HIS A 399 -10.22 -26.65 -8.68
CA HIS A 399 -9.24 -26.47 -9.74
C HIS A 399 -8.44 -27.77 -9.88
N ARG A 400 -8.70 -28.47 -10.97
CA ARG A 400 -8.15 -29.81 -11.25
C ARG A 400 -7.11 -29.73 -12.36
N THR A 401 -6.01 -30.42 -12.16
CA THR A 401 -5.11 -30.85 -13.24
C THR A 401 -5.25 -32.35 -13.37
N GLN A 402 -5.68 -32.83 -14.53
CA GLN A 402 -5.75 -34.26 -14.79
C GLN A 402 -4.47 -34.70 -15.51
N VAL A 403 -3.72 -35.60 -14.89
CA VAL A 403 -2.54 -36.20 -15.51
C VAL A 403 -2.86 -37.64 -15.83
N GLU A 404 -2.81 -37.97 -17.11
CA GLU A 404 -2.77 -39.35 -17.58
C GLU A 404 -1.35 -39.64 -18.02
N ALA A 405 -0.77 -40.71 -17.50
CA ALA A 405 0.56 -41.12 -17.91
C ALA A 405 0.55 -42.60 -18.26
N THR A 406 1.25 -42.95 -19.34
CA THR A 406 1.60 -44.33 -19.63
C THR A 406 3.09 -44.50 -19.37
N VAL A 407 3.43 -45.46 -18.51
CA VAL A 407 4.81 -45.85 -18.24
C VAL A 407 5.20 -46.98 -19.17
N SER A 408 6.27 -46.80 -19.95
CA SER A 408 6.80 -47.81 -20.88
C SER A 408 8.21 -48.27 -20.46
N GLY A 409 8.50 -49.57 -20.55
CA GLY A 409 9.80 -50.17 -20.14
C GLY A 409 9.67 -51.52 -19.42
N ASP A 410 10.64 -51.92 -18.60
CA ASP A 410 10.56 -53.18 -17.83
C ASP A 410 9.88 -52.98 -16.46
N ALA A 411 8.99 -53.94 -16.11
CA ALA A 411 8.05 -53.98 -14.97
C ALA A 411 6.99 -52.87 -14.99
N ILE A 412 5.78 -53.17 -15.46
CA ILE A 412 4.80 -52.14 -15.83
C ILE A 412 3.44 -52.25 -15.07
N GLU A 413 3.12 -53.35 -14.39
CA GLU A 413 1.94 -53.39 -13.50
C GLU A 413 2.37 -53.15 -12.05
N GLY A 414 1.61 -52.33 -11.30
CA GLY A 414 1.84 -52.16 -9.86
C GLY A 414 2.96 -51.18 -9.49
N LEU A 415 3.50 -50.40 -10.43
CA LEU A 415 4.48 -49.36 -10.11
C LEU A 415 3.80 -48.17 -9.45
N THR A 416 4.34 -47.71 -8.32
CA THR A 416 3.91 -46.44 -7.73
C THR A 416 4.64 -45.29 -8.41
N VAL A 417 3.91 -44.42 -9.10
CA VAL A 417 4.45 -43.22 -9.73
C VAL A 417 3.99 -42.00 -8.95
N ALA A 418 4.95 -41.28 -8.38
CA ALA A 418 4.71 -40.09 -7.57
C ALA A 418 5.16 -38.82 -8.30
N PHE A 419 4.28 -37.82 -8.37
CA PHE A 419 4.54 -36.47 -8.85
C PHE A 419 4.75 -35.52 -7.66
N ALA A 420 5.83 -34.73 -7.69
CA ALA A 420 6.14 -33.77 -6.65
C ALA A 420 6.67 -32.47 -7.24
N ARG A 421 6.35 -31.33 -6.62
CA ARG A 421 6.79 -30.02 -7.11
C ARG A 421 8.30 -29.88 -6.90
N SER A 422 9.04 -29.57 -7.97
CA SER A 422 10.49 -29.43 -7.91
C SER A 422 10.85 -28.01 -7.44
N ILE A 423 11.45 -27.89 -6.26
CA ILE A 423 11.98 -26.63 -5.73
C ILE A 423 13.49 -26.81 -5.54
N ALA A 424 14.29 -25.95 -6.15
CA ALA A 424 15.74 -26.06 -6.10
C ALA A 424 16.25 -26.06 -4.64
N GLY A 425 16.92 -27.14 -4.23
CA GLY A 425 17.54 -27.26 -2.91
C GLY A 425 16.59 -27.53 -1.74
N GLN A 426 15.30 -27.81 -1.96
CA GLN A 426 14.32 -28.05 -0.90
C GLN A 426 13.50 -29.33 -1.10
N GLN A 427 12.96 -29.88 0.00
CA GLN A 427 12.00 -30.98 -0.06
C GLN A 427 10.68 -30.52 -0.71
N PRO A 428 10.02 -31.35 -1.54
CA PRO A 428 8.77 -30.97 -2.17
C PRO A 428 7.68 -30.69 -1.12
N ASN A 429 7.01 -29.56 -1.26
CA ASN A 429 5.92 -29.14 -0.37
C ASN A 429 4.52 -29.60 -0.83
N TYR A 430 4.42 -30.28 -1.99
CA TYR A 430 3.21 -30.90 -2.51
C TYR A 430 3.58 -32.18 -3.27
N ALA A 431 2.84 -33.27 -3.04
CA ALA A 431 3.07 -34.56 -3.69
C ALA A 431 1.77 -35.35 -3.89
N TYR A 432 1.70 -36.10 -4.99
CA TYR A 432 0.59 -36.98 -5.35
C TYR A 432 1.14 -38.25 -6.00
N SER A 433 0.44 -39.38 -5.90
CA SER A 433 0.88 -40.64 -6.51
C SER A 433 -0.27 -41.50 -6.99
N ALA A 434 -0.02 -42.29 -8.02
CA ALA A 434 -0.91 -43.33 -8.51
C ALA A 434 -0.13 -44.61 -8.82
N VAL A 435 -0.85 -45.72 -8.95
CA VAL A 435 -0.28 -47.03 -9.29
C VAL A 435 -0.63 -47.35 -10.74
N THR A 436 0.32 -47.89 -11.50
CA THR A 436 0.08 -48.32 -12.88
C THR A 436 -0.82 -49.56 -12.94
N ASP A 437 -1.75 -49.57 -13.89
CA ASP A 437 -2.57 -50.74 -14.22
C ASP A 437 -1.77 -51.81 -14.99
N ALA A 438 -2.43 -52.92 -15.36
CA ALA A 438 -1.82 -54.02 -16.12
C ALA A 438 -1.20 -53.62 -17.48
N ASN A 439 -1.58 -52.45 -18.01
CA ASN A 439 -1.06 -51.90 -19.26
C ASN A 439 -0.05 -50.75 -19.03
N GLY A 440 0.31 -50.46 -17.77
CA GLY A 440 1.23 -49.36 -17.45
C GLY A 440 0.62 -47.99 -17.38
N SER A 441 -0.71 -47.90 -17.49
CA SER A 441 -1.42 -46.65 -17.52
C SER A 441 -1.80 -46.23 -16.11
N LEU A 442 -1.72 -44.93 -15.85
CA LEU A 442 -2.23 -44.31 -14.63
C LEU A 442 -2.98 -43.04 -15.01
N SER A 443 -4.05 -42.77 -14.28
CA SER A 443 -4.76 -41.49 -14.32
C SER A 443 -4.83 -40.95 -12.91
N LEU A 444 -4.40 -39.72 -12.74
CA LEU A 444 -4.36 -39.03 -11.45
C LEU A 444 -5.00 -37.66 -11.63
N THR A 445 -5.98 -37.35 -10.80
CA THR A 445 -6.48 -35.99 -10.66
C THR A 445 -5.75 -35.31 -9.52
N ILE A 446 -5.09 -34.20 -9.83
CA ILE A 446 -4.41 -33.36 -8.86
C ILE A 446 -5.31 -32.15 -8.60
N SER A 447 -5.94 -32.13 -7.44
CA SER A 447 -6.81 -31.04 -6.97
C SER A 447 -6.09 -30.17 -5.96
N SER A 448 -6.18 -28.86 -6.13
CA SER A 448 -5.67 -27.85 -5.20
C SER A 448 -6.65 -26.69 -5.19
N ALA A 449 -6.81 -26.02 -4.05
CA ALA A 449 -7.67 -24.84 -3.93
C ALA A 449 -7.31 -23.72 -4.93
N ASN A 450 -6.12 -23.76 -5.54
CA ASN A 450 -5.63 -22.81 -6.55
C ASN A 450 -5.24 -23.46 -7.89
N GLY A 451 -5.49 -24.77 -8.05
CA GLY A 451 -4.99 -25.60 -9.14
C GLY A 451 -3.50 -25.91 -9.02
N VAL A 452 -2.98 -26.72 -9.96
CA VAL A 452 -1.58 -27.16 -9.95
C VAL A 452 -0.92 -26.75 -11.27
N SER A 453 0.01 -25.79 -11.18
CA SER A 453 0.82 -25.34 -12.31
C SER A 453 2.31 -25.28 -11.95
N GLY A 454 3.19 -25.45 -12.93
CA GLY A 454 4.64 -25.38 -12.80
C GLY A 454 5.35 -26.70 -13.13
N TYR A 455 6.63 -26.76 -12.77
CA TYR A 455 7.50 -27.90 -13.09
C TYR A 455 7.53 -28.94 -11.96
N TYR A 456 7.24 -30.19 -12.33
CA TYR A 456 7.17 -31.33 -11.42
C TYR A 456 8.27 -32.34 -11.73
N MET A 457 8.58 -33.15 -10.75
CA MET A 457 9.34 -34.39 -10.90
C MET A 457 8.39 -35.56 -10.78
N ALA A 458 8.55 -36.58 -11.61
CA ALA A 458 7.92 -37.87 -11.42
C ALA A 458 8.97 -38.91 -11.01
N ARG A 459 8.60 -39.81 -10.10
CA ARG A 459 9.45 -40.93 -9.68
C ARG A 459 8.61 -42.21 -9.63
N ALA A 460 9.05 -43.24 -10.34
CA ALA A 460 8.45 -44.56 -10.33
C ALA A 460 9.21 -45.49 -9.38
N ARG A 461 8.48 -46.24 -8.54
CA ARG A 461 9.03 -47.24 -7.62
C ARG A 461 8.35 -48.59 -7.78
N ASN A 462 9.12 -49.66 -7.65
CA ASN A 462 8.61 -51.04 -7.62
C ASN A 462 8.04 -51.40 -6.24
N ALA A 463 7.52 -52.62 -6.10
CA ALA A 463 6.92 -53.12 -4.84
C ALA A 463 7.92 -53.16 -3.67
N ASP A 464 9.21 -53.35 -3.96
CA ASP A 464 10.30 -53.33 -2.98
C ASP A 464 10.74 -51.90 -2.60
N GLY A 465 10.12 -50.88 -3.19
CA GLY A 465 10.39 -49.46 -2.93
C GLY A 465 11.60 -48.89 -3.65
N GLU A 466 12.24 -49.67 -4.52
CA GLU A 466 13.37 -49.26 -5.35
C GLU A 466 12.91 -48.32 -6.45
N THR A 467 13.70 -47.28 -6.72
CA THR A 467 13.39 -46.33 -7.80
C THR A 467 13.82 -46.91 -9.14
N VAL A 468 12.85 -47.17 -10.00
CA VAL A 468 13.05 -47.75 -11.34
C VAL A 468 12.94 -46.71 -12.47
N GLY A 469 12.44 -45.50 -12.16
CA GLY A 469 12.40 -44.38 -13.11
C GLY A 469 12.30 -43.01 -12.41
N GLN A 470 12.91 -41.98 -13.01
CA GLN A 470 12.82 -40.61 -12.51
C GLN A 470 12.88 -39.62 -13.68
N TRP A 471 11.95 -38.65 -13.66
CA TRP A 471 11.82 -37.61 -14.69
C TRP A 471 11.71 -36.24 -14.01
N HIS A 472 12.31 -35.24 -14.65
CA HIS A 472 12.40 -33.88 -14.11
C HIS A 472 11.75 -32.88 -15.07
N SER A 473 11.43 -31.71 -14.55
CA SER A 473 10.91 -30.58 -15.33
C SER A 473 9.65 -30.92 -16.14
N ILE A 474 8.74 -31.71 -15.57
CA ILE A 474 7.45 -32.05 -16.18
C ILE A 474 6.51 -30.84 -16.05
N PRO A 475 6.10 -30.20 -17.16
CA PRO A 475 5.29 -29.00 -17.10
C PRO A 475 3.81 -29.37 -16.87
N LEU A 476 3.31 -29.21 -15.65
CA LEU A 476 1.88 -29.36 -15.37
C LEU A 476 1.21 -27.99 -15.36
N ASN A 477 0.00 -27.92 -15.91
CA ASN A 477 -0.78 -26.69 -16.03
C ASN A 477 -2.16 -26.90 -15.39
N ARG A 478 -2.69 -25.83 -14.79
CA ARG A 478 -4.02 -25.79 -14.19
C ARG A 478 -5.09 -25.96 -15.26
N ASN A 479 -6.22 -26.60 -14.91
CA ASN A 479 -7.40 -26.77 -15.76
C ASN A 479 -7.12 -27.46 -17.11
N GLN A 480 -6.06 -28.27 -17.16
CA GLN A 480 -5.71 -29.06 -18.33
C GLN A 480 -5.69 -30.54 -17.99
N ARG A 481 -6.08 -31.34 -18.97
CA ARG A 481 -5.75 -32.76 -19.05
C ARG A 481 -4.46 -32.89 -19.85
N GLN A 482 -3.46 -33.53 -19.25
CA GLN A 482 -2.19 -33.81 -19.92
C GLN A 482 -1.97 -35.30 -20.01
N VAL A 483 -1.72 -35.77 -21.23
CA VAL A 483 -1.38 -37.15 -21.53
C VAL A 483 0.14 -37.22 -21.71
N LEU A 484 0.81 -37.98 -20.86
CA LEU A 484 2.25 -38.11 -20.78
C LEU A 484 2.66 -39.54 -21.15
N GLU A 485 3.81 -39.66 -21.78
CA GLU A 485 4.52 -40.92 -21.93
C GLU A 485 5.83 -40.84 -21.14
N LEU A 486 5.99 -41.76 -20.19
CA LEU A 486 7.13 -41.83 -19.29
C LEU A 486 7.93 -43.11 -19.58
N THR A 487 9.04 -42.99 -20.30
CA THR A 487 9.88 -44.15 -20.63
C THR A 487 10.87 -44.42 -19.50
N LEU A 488 10.86 -45.62 -18.92
CA LEU A 488 11.82 -46.05 -17.88
C LEU A 488 13.24 -46.02 -18.45
N GLY A 489 14.16 -45.39 -17.71
CA GLY A 489 15.53 -45.12 -18.19
C GLY A 489 15.63 -44.12 -19.35
N GLY A 490 14.49 -43.57 -19.80
CA GLY A 490 14.38 -42.63 -20.91
C GLY A 490 13.79 -41.29 -20.51
N GLY A 491 13.36 -40.53 -21.53
CA GLY A 491 12.76 -39.21 -21.36
C GLY A 491 11.26 -39.24 -21.04
N MET A 492 10.70 -38.05 -20.86
CA MET A 492 9.26 -37.82 -20.79
C MET A 492 8.82 -37.10 -22.06
N LYS A 493 7.67 -37.50 -22.59
CA LYS A 493 7.03 -36.85 -23.73
C LYS A 493 5.62 -36.44 -23.36
N VAL A 494 5.28 -35.17 -23.62
CA VAL A 494 3.88 -34.72 -23.59
C VAL A 494 3.24 -35.16 -24.90
N VAL A 495 2.35 -36.14 -24.81
CA VAL A 495 1.67 -36.74 -25.98
C VAL A 495 0.52 -35.84 -26.43
N ARG A 496 -0.25 -35.32 -25.46
CA ARG A 496 -1.38 -34.42 -25.74
C ARG A 496 -1.67 -33.53 -24.53
N VAL A 497 -2.12 -32.31 -24.81
CA VAL A 497 -2.68 -31.39 -23.81
C VAL A 497 -4.08 -30.99 -24.29
N GLU A 498 -5.07 -31.15 -23.42
CA GLU A 498 -6.46 -30.79 -23.69
C GLU A 498 -6.96 -29.85 -22.58
N PRO A 499 -7.65 -28.75 -22.90
CA PRO A 499 -8.34 -27.97 -21.88
C PRO A 499 -9.48 -28.82 -21.28
N LEU A 500 -9.63 -28.78 -19.95
CA LEU A 500 -10.82 -29.34 -19.31
C LEU A 500 -11.98 -28.37 -19.57
N THR A 501 -12.78 -28.64 -20.61
CA THR A 501 -13.92 -27.80 -20.97
C THR A 501 -14.99 -27.85 -19.88
N ALA A 502 -15.35 -26.69 -19.34
CA ALA A 502 -16.57 -26.53 -18.56
C ALA A 502 -17.77 -26.96 -19.41
N SER A 503 -18.63 -27.80 -18.87
CA SER A 503 -19.91 -28.14 -19.50
C SER A 503 -20.68 -26.83 -19.77
N LYS A 504 -21.21 -26.67 -21.00
CA LYS A 504 -21.93 -25.46 -21.42
C LYS A 504 -22.91 -24.96 -20.34
N PRO A 505 -22.91 -23.66 -20.00
CA PRO A 505 -23.88 -23.12 -19.07
C PRO A 505 -25.27 -23.12 -19.72
N VAL A 506 -26.25 -23.69 -19.00
CA VAL A 506 -27.67 -23.51 -19.28
C VAL A 506 -28.03 -22.10 -18.82
N VAL A 507 -28.56 -21.29 -19.73
CA VAL A 507 -29.10 -19.95 -19.42
C VAL A 507 -30.33 -20.13 -18.55
N VAL A 508 -30.32 -19.55 -17.34
CA VAL A 508 -31.54 -19.36 -16.54
C VAL A 508 -31.64 -17.89 -16.14
N SER A 509 -32.76 -17.30 -16.52
CA SER A 509 -33.19 -15.94 -16.20
C SER A 509 -33.83 -15.84 -14.81
N GLU A 510 -33.56 -14.71 -14.15
CA GLU A 510 -34.21 -14.08 -13.00
C GLU A 510 -33.89 -14.56 -11.56
N PRO A 511 -33.88 -13.62 -10.58
CA PRO A 511 -33.06 -13.73 -9.38
C PRO A 511 -33.78 -14.40 -8.20
N VAL A 512 -33.05 -15.18 -7.41
CA VAL A 512 -33.54 -15.73 -6.13
C VAL A 512 -32.56 -15.39 -5.02
N ALA A 513 -33.13 -14.99 -3.87
CA ALA A 513 -32.47 -14.55 -2.65
C ALA A 513 -31.45 -15.56 -2.09
N VAL A 514 -30.35 -15.03 -1.54
CA VAL A 514 -29.29 -15.79 -0.87
C VAL A 514 -29.79 -16.27 0.50
N SER A 515 -29.81 -17.58 0.71
CA SER A 515 -29.95 -18.19 2.05
C SER A 515 -28.56 -18.62 2.52
N GLU A 516 -28.10 -18.09 3.66
CA GLU A 516 -26.96 -18.65 4.39
C GLU A 516 -27.31 -20.06 4.88
N THR A 517 -26.50 -21.05 4.53
CA THR A 517 -26.71 -22.44 4.93
C THR A 517 -26.18 -22.67 6.34
N VAL A 518 -27.08 -22.94 7.29
CA VAL A 518 -26.74 -23.35 8.65
C VAL A 518 -26.11 -24.75 8.63
N PRO A 519 -24.96 -24.99 9.30
CA PRO A 519 -24.34 -26.31 9.35
C PRO A 519 -25.28 -27.36 9.95
N GLU A 520 -25.40 -28.53 9.33
CA GLU A 520 -26.29 -29.59 9.83
C GLU A 520 -25.79 -30.23 11.15
N VAL A 521 -24.49 -30.12 11.45
CA VAL A 521 -23.87 -30.76 12.62
C VAL A 521 -22.94 -29.80 13.36
N SER A 522 -23.08 -29.74 14.69
CA SER A 522 -22.16 -29.01 15.56
C SER A 522 -20.87 -29.80 15.78
N GLY A 523 -19.70 -29.16 15.70
CA GLY A 523 -18.43 -29.84 15.94
C GLY A 523 -17.18 -28.98 15.77
N LEU A 524 -16.07 -29.46 16.30
CA LEU A 524 -14.73 -28.86 16.24
C LEU A 524 -13.97 -29.47 15.05
N ALA A 525 -13.48 -28.61 14.16
CA ALA A 525 -12.71 -29.01 12.99
C ALA A 525 -11.20 -28.98 13.27
N PRO A 526 -10.41 -29.80 12.54
CA PRO A 526 -8.96 -29.78 12.63
C PRO A 526 -8.39 -28.36 12.50
N ASN A 527 -7.46 -28.03 13.40
CA ASN A 527 -6.86 -26.72 13.48
C ASN A 527 -5.77 -26.65 12.42
N PHE A 528 -5.64 -25.48 11.80
CA PHE A 528 -4.62 -25.29 10.78
C PHE A 528 -3.83 -24.01 11.06
N PRO A 529 -2.48 -24.08 11.04
CA PRO A 529 -1.66 -25.29 10.85
C PRO A 529 -1.63 -26.21 12.11
N ASN A 530 -1.34 -27.50 11.93
CA ASN A 530 -1.03 -28.47 13.00
C ASN A 530 -0.03 -29.52 12.47
N PRO A 531 1.26 -29.48 12.86
CA PRO A 531 1.85 -28.60 13.85
C PRO A 531 1.88 -27.12 13.45
N PHE A 532 1.86 -26.20 14.41
CA PHE A 532 1.97 -24.75 14.20
C PHE A 532 3.13 -24.15 14.98
N ASN A 533 3.65 -22.99 14.55
CA ASN A 533 4.85 -22.37 15.12
C ASN A 533 4.69 -20.98 15.75
N SER A 534 3.52 -20.38 15.61
CA SER A 534 3.26 -19.02 16.13
C SER A 534 1.79 -18.78 16.45
N ALA A 535 0.88 -19.38 15.69
CA ALA A 535 -0.55 -19.42 15.98
C ALA A 535 -1.23 -20.53 15.17
N THR A 536 -2.44 -20.90 15.56
CA THR A 536 -3.29 -21.82 14.80
C THR A 536 -4.74 -21.32 14.79
N LEU A 537 -5.47 -21.60 13.72
CA LEU A 537 -6.90 -21.35 13.63
C LEU A 537 -7.66 -22.57 14.13
N ILE A 538 -8.58 -22.36 15.07
CA ILE A 538 -9.50 -23.36 15.59
C ILE A 538 -10.88 -23.03 15.04
N THR A 539 -11.39 -23.92 14.19
CA THR A 539 -12.69 -23.77 13.53
C THR A 539 -13.71 -24.67 14.21
N TYR A 540 -14.92 -24.17 14.46
CA TYR A 540 -16.04 -25.01 14.90
C TYR A 540 -17.36 -24.56 14.29
N HIS A 541 -18.31 -25.49 14.25
CA HIS A 541 -19.63 -25.30 13.70
C HIS A 541 -20.68 -25.51 14.79
N LEU A 542 -21.77 -24.76 14.71
CA LEU A 542 -22.96 -24.89 15.54
C LEU A 542 -24.17 -25.10 14.63
N SER A 543 -24.83 -26.23 14.79
CA SER A 543 -26.08 -26.57 14.09
C SER A 543 -27.32 -26.00 14.79
N SER A 544 -27.17 -25.52 16.03
CA SER A 544 -28.22 -24.86 16.79
C SER A 544 -27.62 -23.78 17.69
N PRO A 545 -28.32 -22.65 17.90
CA PRO A 545 -27.84 -21.59 18.79
C PRO A 545 -27.75 -22.05 20.26
N GLY A 546 -26.82 -21.48 21.03
CA GLY A 546 -26.75 -21.67 22.48
C GLY A 546 -25.37 -21.41 23.09
N PRO A 547 -25.17 -21.72 24.39
CA PRO A 547 -23.92 -21.44 25.09
C PRO A 547 -22.75 -22.26 24.54
N VAL A 548 -21.65 -21.59 24.19
CA VAL A 548 -20.42 -22.20 23.69
C VAL A 548 -19.23 -21.79 24.54
N GLN A 549 -18.41 -22.78 24.87
CA GLN A 549 -17.15 -22.57 25.57
C GLN A 549 -16.01 -23.29 24.87
N LEU A 550 -14.99 -22.56 24.44
CA LEU A 550 -13.76 -23.09 23.85
C LEU A 550 -12.58 -22.76 24.77
N VAL A 551 -11.99 -23.80 25.37
CA VAL A 551 -10.88 -23.65 26.32
C VAL A 551 -9.68 -24.49 25.87
N ILE A 552 -8.49 -23.91 25.98
CA ILE A 552 -7.23 -24.61 25.74
C ILE A 552 -6.67 -25.14 27.05
N TYR A 553 -6.27 -26.40 27.06
CA TYR A 553 -5.67 -27.09 28.20
C TYR A 553 -4.24 -27.53 27.88
N ASN A 554 -3.39 -27.60 28.91
CA ASN A 554 -2.11 -28.29 28.82
C ASN A 554 -2.29 -29.81 29.01
N VAL A 555 -1.21 -30.57 28.84
CA VAL A 555 -1.24 -32.05 29.00
C VAL A 555 -1.60 -32.54 30.41
N LEU A 556 -1.52 -31.68 31.42
CA LEU A 556 -1.92 -31.98 32.80
C LEU A 556 -3.43 -31.73 33.04
N GLY A 557 -4.17 -31.28 32.03
CA GLY A 557 -5.58 -30.96 32.13
C GLY A 557 -5.86 -29.62 32.82
N GLN A 558 -4.87 -28.74 32.94
CA GLN A 558 -5.07 -27.40 33.49
C GLN A 558 -5.48 -26.42 32.36
N PRO A 559 -6.51 -25.57 32.57
CA PRO A 559 -6.89 -24.57 31.58
C PRO A 559 -5.81 -23.50 31.47
N VAL A 560 -5.39 -23.26 30.23
CA VAL A 560 -4.32 -22.32 29.88
C VAL A 560 -4.90 -21.01 29.37
N ARG A 561 -5.97 -21.09 28.57
CA ARG A 561 -6.69 -19.92 28.05
C ARG A 561 -8.10 -20.28 27.65
N THR A 562 -9.07 -19.44 28.03
CA THR A 562 -10.43 -19.50 27.50
C THR A 562 -10.51 -18.58 26.28
N LEU A 563 -10.88 -19.14 25.13
CA LEU A 563 -10.98 -18.41 23.87
C LEU A 563 -12.41 -17.95 23.57
N VAL A 564 -13.41 -18.69 24.04
CA VAL A 564 -14.84 -18.38 23.90
C VAL A 564 -15.55 -18.81 25.17
N ASP A 565 -16.47 -17.96 25.67
CA ASP A 565 -17.39 -18.27 26.77
C ASP A 565 -18.66 -17.41 26.63
N GLN A 566 -19.50 -17.70 25.64
CA GLN A 566 -20.69 -16.91 25.31
C GLN A 566 -21.75 -17.72 24.56
N SER A 567 -22.99 -17.23 24.50
CA SER A 567 -24.02 -17.79 23.62
C SER A 567 -23.83 -17.33 22.18
N GLN A 568 -23.87 -18.25 21.23
CA GLN A 568 -23.69 -17.98 19.80
C GLN A 568 -24.86 -18.54 18.97
N ALA A 569 -25.11 -17.94 17.81
CA ALA A 569 -26.11 -18.42 16.85
C ALA A 569 -25.68 -19.74 16.19
N ALA A 570 -26.55 -20.39 15.43
CA ALA A 570 -26.11 -21.48 14.56
C ALA A 570 -25.26 -20.90 13.42
N GLY A 571 -24.12 -21.52 13.09
CA GLY A 571 -23.17 -20.97 12.13
C GLY A 571 -21.77 -21.58 12.25
N SER A 572 -20.85 -21.08 11.42
CA SER A 572 -19.45 -21.50 11.41
C SER A 572 -18.58 -20.39 12.01
N TYR A 573 -17.67 -20.77 12.91
CA TYR A 573 -16.84 -19.84 13.67
C TYR A 573 -15.37 -20.22 13.55
N GLN A 574 -14.50 -19.21 13.46
CA GLN A 574 -13.05 -19.38 13.43
C GLN A 574 -12.39 -18.47 14.46
N ILE A 575 -11.51 -19.04 15.28
CA ILE A 575 -10.77 -18.31 16.31
C ILE A 575 -9.29 -18.64 16.22
N ARG A 576 -8.46 -17.59 16.22
CA ARG A 576 -7.00 -17.70 16.26
C ARG A 576 -6.53 -17.87 17.71
N TRP A 577 -5.73 -18.89 17.96
CA TRP A 577 -4.95 -19.01 19.19
C TRP A 577 -3.47 -18.73 18.91
N ASP A 578 -2.93 -17.71 19.58
CA ASP A 578 -1.58 -17.14 19.45
C ASP A 578 -0.56 -17.74 20.45
N VAL A 579 -0.92 -18.84 21.10
CA VAL A 579 -0.03 -19.58 22.01
C VAL A 579 0.37 -18.80 23.27
N LEU A 580 -0.43 -17.80 23.64
CA LEU A 580 -0.33 -17.11 24.92
C LEU A 580 -1.30 -17.73 25.95
N ASP A 581 -0.89 -17.76 27.22
CA ASP A 581 -1.75 -18.06 28.37
C ASP A 581 -2.73 -16.90 28.63
N GLN A 582 -3.65 -17.09 29.59
CA GLN A 582 -4.64 -16.07 29.97
C GLN A 582 -4.02 -14.72 30.43
N ARG A 583 -2.74 -14.70 30.81
CA ARG A 583 -2.00 -13.50 31.26
C ARG A 583 -1.13 -12.91 30.16
N GLY A 584 -1.23 -13.41 28.92
CA GLY A 584 -0.44 -12.94 27.78
C GLY A 584 0.99 -13.48 27.74
N VAL A 585 1.31 -14.52 28.53
CA VAL A 585 2.65 -15.12 28.57
C VAL A 585 2.75 -16.24 27.55
N SER A 586 3.84 -16.24 26.78
CA SER A 586 4.11 -17.29 25.77
C SER A 586 4.29 -18.66 26.41
N LEU A 587 3.64 -19.66 25.82
CA LEU A 587 3.68 -21.04 26.30
C LEU A 587 4.84 -21.83 25.68
N SER A 588 5.23 -22.93 26.34
CA SER A 588 6.29 -23.81 25.84
C SER A 588 5.83 -24.65 24.64
N THR A 589 6.75 -24.97 23.74
CA THR A 589 6.58 -25.99 22.71
C THR A 589 6.01 -27.29 23.29
N GLY A 590 5.03 -27.89 22.64
CA GLY A 590 4.40 -29.10 23.16
C GLY A 590 2.97 -29.33 22.68
N ILE A 591 2.33 -30.31 23.32
CA ILE A 591 0.96 -30.69 23.02
C ILE A 591 0.00 -29.90 23.91
N TYR A 592 -1.05 -29.37 23.29
CA TYR A 592 -2.18 -28.73 23.96
C TYR A 592 -3.49 -29.39 23.51
N ILE A 593 -4.56 -29.17 24.26
CA ILE A 593 -5.87 -29.74 23.97
C ILE A 593 -6.88 -28.60 23.91
N ALA A 594 -7.47 -28.35 22.73
CA ALA A 594 -8.67 -27.53 22.63
C ALA A 594 -9.88 -28.37 23.05
N ARG A 595 -10.73 -27.82 23.90
CA ARG A 595 -12.02 -28.42 24.30
C ARG A 595 -13.14 -27.45 23.99
N LEU A 596 -14.02 -27.84 23.09
CA LEU A 596 -15.25 -27.13 22.75
C LEU A 596 -16.43 -27.78 23.50
N SER A 597 -17.20 -26.98 24.22
CA SER A 597 -18.48 -27.36 24.81
C SER A 597 -19.60 -26.55 24.15
N TYR A 598 -20.67 -27.21 23.72
CA TYR A 598 -21.80 -26.59 23.01
C TYR A 598 -23.11 -27.33 23.36
N PRO A 599 -24.30 -26.81 22.99
CA PRO A 599 -25.56 -27.50 23.25
C PRO A 599 -25.58 -28.86 22.56
N GLY A 600 -25.62 -29.94 23.35
CA GLY A 600 -25.65 -31.31 22.83
C GLY A 600 -24.31 -32.03 22.75
N GLY A 601 -23.18 -31.42 23.13
CA GLY A 601 -21.91 -32.16 23.15
C GLY A 601 -20.67 -31.43 23.66
N VAL A 602 -19.61 -32.22 23.85
CA VAL A 602 -18.25 -31.76 24.13
C VAL A 602 -17.30 -32.46 23.16
N GLN A 603 -16.43 -31.72 22.50
CA GLN A 603 -15.39 -32.26 21.61
C GLN A 603 -14.02 -31.73 21.99
N THR A 604 -13.00 -32.56 21.78
CA THR A 604 -11.62 -32.22 22.09
C THR A 604 -10.70 -32.46 20.91
N GLN A 605 -9.69 -31.62 20.76
CA GLN A 605 -8.72 -31.74 19.69
C GLN A 605 -7.30 -31.45 20.17
N ARG A 606 -6.37 -32.29 19.71
CA ARG A 606 -4.95 -32.16 20.02
C ARG A 606 -4.29 -31.12 19.11
N LEU A 607 -3.63 -30.15 19.73
CA LEU A 607 -2.87 -29.09 19.08
C LEU A 607 -1.37 -29.36 19.32
N LEU A 608 -0.55 -29.38 18.27
CA LEU A 608 0.90 -29.52 18.39
C LEU A 608 1.60 -28.20 18.07
N TYR A 609 2.12 -27.55 19.09
CA TYR A 609 2.92 -26.33 18.96
C TYR A 609 4.41 -26.67 18.86
N LEU A 610 5.10 -26.16 17.83
CA LEU A 610 6.53 -26.32 17.54
C LEU A 610 7.21 -24.95 17.44
N LYS A 611 8.18 -24.62 18.30
CA LYS A 611 8.90 -23.35 18.21
C LYS A 611 10.07 -23.44 17.24
#